data_AF-A0A964ALN8-F1
#
_entry.id   AF-A0A964ALN8-F1
#
_cell.length_a   1.000
_cell.length_b   1.000
_cell.length_c   1.000
_cell.angle_alpha   90.00
_cell.angle_beta   90.00
_cell.angle_gamma   90.00
#
_symmetry.space_group_name_H-M   'P 1'
#
loop_
_entity.id
_entity.type
_entity.pdbx_description
1 polymer ?
#
loop_
_entity_poly.entity_id
_entity_poly.type
_entity_poly.pdbx_seq_one_letter_code
_entity_poly.pdbx_strand_id
1 'polypeptide(L)'
;MTPDTLAQSVDGLSWRHPLPGLVVNLVGGANLWWRTRMTVAHELAHLWFDLPTWGLVISSERDSGPLYQHFQAIEQRANAFAAYLLVPPERVRRMAAGRSVDPSLLRDVSEEYGVGYETATQTVCNILGVSRSKRHDLLAQRGRQVSWMGSDHVDAQAPPSPREQLERAVAQALRQERIDPVRARVLLGLRMSEPLPRGFPLREPVLGTVQQVRNTALRELRREGRTDVLPDRVELLANGDYQVSLVSADRGAGDASPVGHRIIPKQHIAC
;
A
#
# COMPACT_ATOMS: atom_id res chain seq x y z
N MET A 1 18.58 -6.61 14.56
CA MET A 1 17.47 -7.25 13.82
C MET A 1 17.47 -6.66 12.42
N THR A 2 17.61 -7.49 11.39
CA THR A 2 17.19 -7.08 10.05
C THR A 2 15.65 -7.00 10.04
N PRO A 3 15.03 -6.15 9.20
CA PRO A 3 13.57 -6.06 9.07
C PRO A 3 12.86 -7.38 8.72
N ASP A 4 13.62 -8.42 8.34
CA ASP A 4 13.12 -9.66 7.75
C ASP A 4 12.66 -10.72 8.77
N THR A 5 12.80 -10.49 10.09
CA THR A 5 12.38 -11.48 11.11
C THR A 5 11.70 -10.83 12.31
N LEU A 6 10.43 -10.47 12.16
CA LEU A 6 9.51 -10.36 13.30
C LEU A 6 9.28 -11.75 13.90
N ALA A 7 9.35 -11.84 15.23
CA ALA A 7 9.04 -13.09 15.92
C ALA A 7 7.61 -13.51 15.58
N GLN A 8 7.37 -14.82 15.41
CA GLN A 8 6.03 -15.35 15.10
C GLN A 8 4.97 -15.04 16.17
N SER A 9 5.39 -14.66 17.37
CA SER A 9 4.53 -14.22 18.46
C SER A 9 4.10 -12.76 18.36
N VAL A 10 4.73 -11.96 17.50
CA VAL A 10 4.39 -10.55 17.28
C VAL A 10 3.47 -10.47 16.08
N ASP A 11 2.26 -9.99 16.31
CA ASP A 11 1.27 -9.79 15.25
C ASP A 11 1.52 -8.46 14.53
N GLY A 12 1.96 -7.43 15.26
CA GLY A 12 2.21 -6.11 14.69
C GLY A 12 3.12 -5.23 15.55
N LEU A 13 3.59 -4.14 14.94
CA LEU A 13 4.45 -3.16 15.56
C LEU A 13 4.19 -1.78 14.96
N SER A 14 4.16 -0.75 15.81
CA SER A 14 3.95 0.65 15.42
C SER A 14 5.05 1.55 15.99
N TRP A 15 5.58 2.48 15.20
CA TRP A 15 6.64 3.41 15.62
C TRP A 15 6.42 4.82 15.10
N ARG A 16 7.01 5.81 15.77
CA ARG A 16 6.89 7.24 15.41
C ARG A 16 8.11 7.82 14.70
N HIS A 17 9.31 7.34 15.01
CA HIS A 17 10.57 7.86 14.48
C HIS A 17 11.37 6.78 13.75
N PRO A 18 12.06 7.10 12.63
CA PRO A 18 12.26 8.45 12.07
C PRO A 18 11.06 9.02 11.30
N LEU A 19 10.15 8.16 10.82
CA LEU A 19 8.85 8.52 10.26
C LEU A 19 7.80 7.60 10.87
N PRO A 20 6.55 8.05 11.10
CA PRO A 20 5.48 7.18 11.58
C PRO A 20 5.27 6.00 10.63
N GLY A 21 5.17 4.80 11.19
CA GLY A 21 4.92 3.60 10.42
C GLY A 21 4.41 2.46 11.28
N LEU A 22 3.89 1.45 10.60
CA LEU A 22 3.49 0.18 11.18
C LEU A 22 4.00 -0.97 10.33
N VAL A 23 4.23 -2.12 10.95
CA VAL A 23 4.48 -3.40 10.28
C VAL A 23 3.50 -4.41 10.85
N VAL A 24 2.95 -5.22 9.97
CA VAL A 24 2.05 -6.31 10.34
C VAL A 24 2.67 -7.63 9.91
N ASN A 25 2.65 -8.60 10.81
CA ASN A 25 3.07 -9.94 10.54
C ASN A 25 1.92 -10.71 9.86
N LEU A 26 2.17 -11.24 8.67
CA LEU A 26 1.16 -11.96 7.87
C LEU A 26 1.03 -13.43 8.31
N VAL A 27 1.02 -13.68 9.63
CA VAL A 27 0.97 -15.03 10.20
C VAL A 27 -0.34 -15.72 9.78
N GLY A 28 -0.21 -16.91 9.20
CA GLY A 28 -1.34 -17.67 8.63
C GLY A 28 -1.65 -17.36 7.17
N GLY A 29 -0.98 -16.37 6.58
CA GLY A 29 -1.06 -16.04 5.16
C GLY A 29 -2.47 -15.67 4.69
N ALA A 30 -2.72 -15.87 3.40
CA ALA A 30 -4.00 -15.63 2.74
C ALA A 30 -5.22 -16.24 3.47
N ASN A 31 -5.04 -17.35 4.18
CA ASN A 31 -6.12 -18.08 4.82
C ASN A 31 -6.65 -17.40 6.10
N LEU A 32 -5.96 -16.39 6.63
CA LEU A 32 -6.37 -15.62 7.81
C LEU A 32 -6.36 -14.11 7.52
N TRP A 33 -6.74 -13.72 6.31
CA TRP A 33 -6.74 -12.32 5.84
C TRP A 33 -7.50 -11.35 6.78
N TRP A 34 -8.57 -11.79 7.44
CA TRP A 34 -9.31 -11.00 8.42
C TRP A 34 -8.49 -10.67 9.67
N ARG A 35 -7.52 -11.52 10.06
CA ARG A 35 -6.55 -11.20 11.12
C ARG A 35 -5.66 -10.04 10.70
N THR A 36 -5.18 -10.04 9.46
CA THR A 36 -4.35 -8.95 8.93
C THR A 36 -5.11 -7.62 8.98
N ARG A 37 -6.39 -7.60 8.57
CA ARG A 37 -7.24 -6.39 8.65
C ARG A 37 -7.39 -5.90 10.09
N MET A 38 -7.67 -6.81 11.02
CA MET A 38 -7.75 -6.50 12.45
C MET A 38 -6.43 -5.92 12.97
N THR A 39 -5.29 -6.54 12.65
CA THR A 39 -3.98 -6.08 13.12
C THR A 39 -3.62 -4.72 12.53
N VAL A 40 -3.86 -4.46 11.24
CA VAL A 40 -3.64 -3.12 10.65
C VAL A 40 -4.48 -2.07 11.39
N ALA A 41 -5.76 -2.34 11.62
CA ALA A 41 -6.64 -1.41 12.35
C ALA A 41 -6.22 -1.20 13.81
N HIS A 42 -5.69 -2.23 14.45
CA HIS A 42 -5.14 -2.19 15.80
C HIS A 42 -3.88 -1.31 15.86
N GLU A 43 -2.91 -1.53 14.97
CA GLU A 43 -1.69 -0.73 14.88
C GLU A 43 -1.98 0.75 14.55
N LEU A 44 -2.99 1.02 13.72
CA LEU A 44 -3.47 2.39 13.48
C LEU A 44 -3.95 3.08 14.76
N ALA A 45 -4.57 2.33 15.69
CA ALA A 45 -4.96 2.88 16.99
C ALA A 45 -3.73 3.35 17.77
N HIS A 46 -2.66 2.55 17.79
CA HIS A 46 -1.41 2.92 18.47
C HIS A 46 -0.77 4.15 17.86
N LEU A 47 -0.72 4.23 16.52
CA LEU A 47 -0.21 5.41 15.81
C LEU A 47 -0.95 6.70 16.24
N TRP A 48 -2.27 6.62 16.37
CA TRP A 48 -3.08 7.79 16.72
C TRP A 48 -3.06 8.15 18.20
N PHE A 49 -3.12 7.16 19.10
CA PHE A 49 -3.40 7.40 20.52
C PHE A 49 -2.23 7.12 21.47
N ASP A 50 -1.31 6.24 21.10
CA ASP A 50 -0.30 5.71 22.03
C ASP A 50 1.10 6.23 21.74
N LEU A 51 1.49 6.28 20.47
CA LEU A 51 2.81 6.74 20.07
C LEU A 51 3.17 8.19 20.46
N PRO A 52 2.22 9.13 20.68
CA PRO A 52 2.53 10.41 21.30
C PRO A 52 3.21 10.28 22.67
N THR A 53 2.93 9.20 23.39
CA THR A 53 3.41 8.94 24.76
C THR A 53 4.60 7.98 24.78
N TRP A 54 4.58 6.93 23.96
CA TRP A 54 5.52 5.79 24.08
C TRP A 54 6.57 5.70 22.97
N GLY A 55 6.37 6.34 21.81
CA GLY A 55 7.30 6.33 20.67
C GLY A 55 7.42 5.02 19.89
N LEU A 56 7.19 3.87 20.53
CA LEU A 56 7.15 2.51 19.96
C LEU A 56 6.13 1.66 20.74
N VAL A 57 5.33 0.86 20.03
CA VAL A 57 4.43 -0.16 20.60
C VAL A 57 4.58 -1.46 19.84
N ILE A 58 4.62 -2.59 20.55
CA ILE A 58 4.75 -3.94 20.00
C ILE A 58 3.58 -4.78 20.49
N SER A 59 2.76 -5.28 19.58
CA SER A 59 1.56 -6.03 19.92
C SER A 59 1.79 -7.52 19.71
N SER A 60 1.51 -8.30 20.76
CA SER A 60 1.68 -9.76 20.78
C SER A 60 0.46 -10.44 21.38
N GLU A 61 -0.05 -11.48 20.71
CA GLU A 61 -1.09 -12.36 21.27
C GLU A 61 -0.65 -13.17 22.51
N ARG A 62 0.65 -13.24 22.86
CA ARG A 62 1.16 -14.24 23.83
C ARG A 62 1.72 -13.69 25.15
N ASP A 63 1.90 -12.39 25.31
CA ASP A 63 2.56 -11.86 26.51
C ASP A 63 1.58 -11.24 27.53
N SER A 64 1.37 -11.96 28.63
CA SER A 64 0.55 -11.57 29.79
C SER A 64 1.37 -11.55 31.09
N GLY A 65 2.47 -10.80 31.10
CA GLY A 65 3.32 -10.62 32.28
C GLY A 65 2.80 -9.56 33.28
N PRO A 66 3.20 -9.58 34.57
CA PRO A 66 2.72 -8.63 35.59
C PRO A 66 3.09 -7.16 35.34
N LEU A 67 4.15 -6.89 34.57
CA LEU A 67 4.58 -5.54 34.17
C LEU A 67 3.65 -4.88 33.12
N TYR A 68 2.62 -5.60 32.65
CA TYR A 68 1.76 -5.21 31.52
C TYR A 68 0.38 -4.64 31.90
N GLN A 69 0.05 -4.36 33.16
CA GLN A 69 -1.31 -3.89 33.50
C GLN A 69 -1.70 -2.58 32.80
N HIS A 70 -0.78 -1.61 32.69
CA HIS A 70 -1.03 -0.39 31.91
C HIS A 70 -1.09 -0.67 30.40
N PHE A 71 -0.30 -1.64 29.94
CA PHE A 71 -0.30 -2.07 28.55
C PHE A 71 -1.61 -2.77 28.17
N GLN A 72 -2.21 -3.52 29.09
CA GLN A 72 -3.49 -4.19 28.86
C GLN A 72 -4.62 -3.20 28.54
N ALA A 73 -4.64 -2.03 29.18
CA ALA A 73 -5.62 -0.99 28.87
C ALA A 73 -5.39 -0.38 27.48
N ILE A 74 -4.13 -0.20 27.09
CA ILE A 74 -3.72 0.26 25.76
C ILE A 74 -4.16 -0.74 24.68
N GLU A 75 -3.86 -2.02 24.86
CA GLU A 75 -4.24 -3.12 23.97
C GLU A 75 -5.77 -3.28 23.88
N GLN A 76 -6.49 -3.19 25.01
CA GLN A 76 -7.95 -3.23 25.02
C GLN A 76 -8.56 -2.06 24.24
N ARG A 77 -8.00 -0.85 24.40
CA ARG A 77 -8.42 0.32 23.63
C ARG A 77 -8.14 0.12 22.14
N ALA A 78 -6.97 -0.37 21.76
CA ALA A 78 -6.62 -0.63 20.36
C ALA A 78 -7.55 -1.68 19.73
N ASN A 79 -7.87 -2.76 20.45
CA ASN A 79 -8.85 -3.75 20.03
C ASN A 79 -10.26 -3.16 19.86
N ALA A 80 -10.71 -2.34 20.81
CA ALA A 80 -12.01 -1.66 20.72
C ALA A 80 -12.06 -0.68 19.54
N PHE A 81 -10.98 0.07 19.32
CA PHE A 81 -10.84 0.97 18.17
C PHE A 81 -10.91 0.20 16.85
N ALA A 82 -10.14 -0.88 16.71
CA ALA A 82 -10.10 -1.70 15.52
C ALA A 82 -11.48 -2.28 15.18
N ALA A 83 -12.18 -2.81 16.20
CA ALA A 83 -13.53 -3.34 16.04
C ALA A 83 -14.51 -2.26 15.57
N TYR A 84 -14.46 -1.04 16.14
CA TYR A 84 -15.35 0.06 15.78
C TYR A 84 -15.04 0.63 14.39
N LEU A 85 -13.76 0.71 14.02
CA LEU A 85 -13.30 1.17 12.71
C LEU A 85 -13.77 0.23 11.60
N LEU A 86 -13.62 -1.08 11.82
CA LEU A 86 -13.95 -2.09 10.81
C LEU A 86 -15.44 -2.40 10.75
N VAL A 87 -16.15 -2.31 11.88
CA VAL A 87 -17.57 -2.70 11.98
C VAL A 87 -18.40 -1.52 12.53
N PRO A 88 -18.86 -0.60 11.67
CA PRO A 88 -19.57 0.60 12.10
C PRO A 88 -20.94 0.28 12.74
N PRO A 89 -21.26 0.84 13.92
CA PRO A 89 -22.48 0.50 14.65
C PRO A 89 -23.79 0.76 13.89
N GLU A 90 -23.86 1.85 13.13
CA GLU A 90 -25.04 2.23 12.36
C GLU A 90 -25.35 1.22 11.27
N ARG A 91 -24.33 0.56 10.74
CA ARG A 91 -24.50 -0.49 9.74
C ARG A 91 -24.92 -1.80 10.39
N VAL A 92 -24.32 -2.17 11.53
CA VAL A 92 -24.74 -3.35 12.31
C VAL A 92 -26.20 -3.23 12.74
N ARG A 93 -26.64 -2.08 13.26
CA ARG A 93 -28.05 -1.86 13.65
C ARG A 93 -29.00 -2.05 12.48
N ARG A 94 -28.63 -1.61 11.27
CA ARG A 94 -29.43 -1.84 10.05
C ARG A 94 -29.46 -3.30 9.64
N MET A 95 -28.31 -3.98 9.66
CA MET A 95 -28.24 -5.41 9.32
C MET A 95 -29.03 -6.27 10.30
N ALA A 96 -29.09 -5.88 11.58
CA ALA A 96 -29.82 -6.57 12.63
C ALA A 96 -31.31 -6.18 12.71
N ALA A 97 -31.77 -5.19 11.94
CA ALA A 97 -33.14 -4.70 12.04
C ALA A 97 -34.14 -5.82 11.72
N GLY A 98 -34.98 -6.16 12.70
CA GLY A 98 -35.98 -7.23 12.57
C GLY A 98 -35.41 -8.66 12.62
N ARG A 99 -34.14 -8.85 12.97
CA ARG A 99 -33.48 -10.17 13.06
C ARG A 99 -33.10 -10.52 14.49
N SER A 100 -33.04 -11.82 14.78
CA SER A 100 -32.43 -12.35 16.00
C SER A 100 -30.91 -12.23 15.97
N VAL A 101 -30.29 -12.05 17.14
CA VAL A 101 -28.83 -12.17 17.27
C VAL A 101 -28.47 -13.65 17.42
N ASP A 102 -28.07 -14.24 16.31
CA ASP A 102 -27.72 -15.65 16.16
C ASP A 102 -26.47 -15.82 15.27
N PRO A 103 -25.94 -17.05 15.11
CA PRO A 103 -24.75 -17.28 14.28
C PRO A 103 -24.89 -16.85 12.83
N SER A 104 -26.09 -16.79 12.26
CA SER A 104 -26.31 -16.32 10.88
C SER A 104 -26.07 -14.82 10.78
N LEU A 105 -26.62 -14.01 11.70
CA LEU A 105 -26.31 -12.57 11.72
C LEU A 105 -24.81 -12.31 11.88
N LEU A 106 -24.14 -13.08 12.76
CA LEU A 106 -22.70 -12.93 13.00
C LEU A 106 -21.86 -13.28 11.77
N ARG A 107 -22.28 -14.29 11.01
CA ARG A 107 -21.68 -14.64 9.72
C ARG A 107 -21.80 -13.48 8.74
N ASP A 108 -23.01 -12.96 8.55
CA ASP A 108 -23.25 -11.88 7.60
C ASP A 108 -22.40 -10.65 7.94
N VAL A 109 -22.29 -10.29 9.22
CA VAL A 109 -21.42 -9.19 9.69
C VAL A 109 -19.94 -9.52 9.41
N SER A 110 -19.52 -10.74 9.66
CA SER A 110 -18.13 -11.16 9.42
C SER A 110 -17.78 -11.07 7.93
N GLU A 111 -18.68 -11.50 7.05
CA GLU A 111 -18.52 -11.48 5.59
C GLU A 111 -18.56 -10.06 5.03
N GLU A 112 -19.52 -9.24 5.47
CA GLU A 112 -19.67 -7.85 5.00
C GLU A 112 -18.47 -6.97 5.37
N TYR A 113 -17.95 -7.09 6.60
CA TYR A 113 -16.87 -6.21 7.09
C TYR A 113 -15.47 -6.85 7.05
N GLY A 114 -15.41 -8.15 6.74
CA GLY A 114 -14.17 -8.90 6.67
C GLY A 114 -13.45 -9.00 8.02
N VAL A 115 -14.19 -9.37 9.06
CA VAL A 115 -13.69 -9.58 10.42
C VAL A 115 -13.90 -11.01 10.87
N GLY A 116 -13.08 -11.49 11.82
CA GLY A 116 -13.26 -12.82 12.39
C GLY A 116 -14.55 -12.94 13.21
N TYR A 117 -15.05 -14.18 13.33
CA TYR A 117 -16.29 -14.49 14.07
C TYR A 117 -16.29 -13.95 15.51
N GLU A 118 -15.15 -14.00 16.20
CA GLU A 118 -15.02 -13.49 17.57
C GLU A 118 -15.22 -11.97 17.63
N THR A 119 -14.55 -11.22 16.74
CA THR A 119 -14.73 -9.76 16.61
C THR A 119 -16.17 -9.41 16.27
N ALA A 120 -16.78 -10.10 15.30
CA ALA A 120 -18.18 -9.89 14.95
C ALA A 120 -19.10 -10.14 16.16
N THR A 121 -18.89 -11.23 16.88
CA THR A 121 -19.68 -11.58 18.08
C THR A 121 -19.57 -10.50 19.15
N GLN A 122 -18.35 -10.10 19.51
CA GLN A 122 -18.12 -9.07 20.52
C GLN A 122 -18.75 -7.74 20.12
N THR A 123 -18.55 -7.33 18.86
CA THR A 123 -19.01 -6.04 18.35
C THR A 123 -20.53 -5.97 18.27
N VAL A 124 -21.17 -6.97 17.66
CA VAL A 124 -22.64 -7.06 17.57
C VAL A 124 -23.26 -7.10 18.96
N CYS A 125 -22.72 -7.91 19.87
CA CYS A 125 -23.24 -8.00 21.22
C CYS A 125 -23.08 -6.68 22.00
N ASN A 126 -21.98 -5.95 21.79
CA ASN A 126 -21.77 -4.64 22.41
C ASN A 126 -22.73 -3.58 21.83
N ILE A 127 -22.91 -3.53 20.51
CA ILE A 127 -23.76 -2.54 19.84
C ILE A 127 -25.24 -2.73 20.16
N LEU A 128 -25.69 -3.99 20.23
CA LEU A 128 -27.11 -4.34 20.41
C LEU A 128 -27.47 -4.61 21.89
N GLY A 129 -26.53 -4.46 22.82
CA GLY A 129 -26.80 -4.67 24.25
C GLY A 129 -27.13 -6.13 24.62
N VAL A 130 -26.54 -7.09 23.93
CA VAL A 130 -26.79 -8.53 24.17
C VAL A 130 -26.17 -8.95 25.51
N SER A 131 -26.91 -9.77 26.26
CA SER A 131 -26.49 -10.26 27.57
C SER A 131 -25.17 -11.04 27.53
N ARG A 132 -24.43 -11.03 28.65
CA ARG A 132 -23.15 -11.75 28.78
C ARG A 132 -23.30 -13.25 28.57
N SER A 133 -24.40 -13.85 29.07
CA SER A 133 -24.69 -15.28 28.90
C SER A 133 -24.90 -15.62 27.42
N LYS A 134 -25.78 -14.89 26.72
CA LYS A 134 -26.02 -15.15 25.29
C LYS A 134 -24.75 -14.97 24.45
N ARG A 135 -23.93 -13.96 24.77
CA ARG A 135 -22.63 -13.74 24.13
C ARG A 135 -21.68 -14.93 24.33
N HIS A 136 -21.61 -15.45 25.55
CA HIS A 136 -20.80 -16.63 25.86
C HIS A 136 -21.24 -17.84 25.04
N ASP A 137 -22.57 -18.07 24.93
CA ASP A 137 -23.13 -19.16 24.14
C ASP A 137 -22.79 -19.03 22.65
N LEU A 138 -22.80 -17.82 22.10
CA LEU A 138 -22.42 -17.54 20.71
C LEU A 138 -20.93 -17.81 20.48
N LEU A 139 -20.05 -17.34 21.38
CA LEU A 139 -18.61 -17.59 21.30
C LEU A 139 -18.27 -19.08 21.39
N ALA A 140 -18.98 -19.85 22.23
CA ALA A 140 -18.81 -21.29 22.33
C ALA A 140 -19.15 -22.05 21.04
N GLN A 141 -19.96 -21.45 20.15
CA GLN A 141 -20.32 -22.04 18.86
C GLN A 141 -19.28 -21.81 17.75
N ARG A 142 -18.24 -21.01 18.00
CA ARG A 142 -17.17 -20.66 17.05
C ARG A 142 -16.59 -21.88 16.31
N GLY A 143 -16.28 -22.96 17.02
CA GLY A 143 -15.63 -24.14 16.41
C GLY A 143 -16.44 -24.78 15.29
N ARG A 144 -17.78 -24.67 15.32
CA ARG A 144 -18.67 -25.19 14.26
C ARG A 144 -18.78 -24.22 13.07
N GLN A 145 -18.12 -23.07 13.16
CA GLN A 145 -18.43 -21.89 12.39
C GLN A 145 -17.18 -21.17 11.81
N VAL A 146 -15.96 -21.68 11.95
CA VAL A 146 -14.77 -21.03 11.33
C VAL A 146 -14.48 -21.60 9.92
N SER A 147 -15.18 -22.67 9.53
CA SER A 147 -14.95 -23.40 8.27
C SER A 147 -15.21 -22.61 6.97
N TRP A 148 -15.84 -21.43 7.02
CA TRP A 148 -16.32 -20.72 5.82
C TRP A 148 -15.54 -19.47 5.42
N MET A 149 -14.70 -18.88 6.28
CA MET A 149 -14.09 -17.56 5.99
C MET A 149 -12.90 -17.62 5.01
N GLY A 150 -12.55 -18.80 4.48
CA GLY A 150 -11.19 -19.09 4.00
C GLY A 150 -10.90 -19.02 2.50
N SER A 151 -11.85 -19.11 1.56
CA SER A 151 -11.50 -19.43 0.16
C SER A 151 -11.78 -18.36 -0.90
N ASP A 152 -12.81 -17.53 -0.76
CA ASP A 152 -13.30 -16.71 -1.89
C ASP A 152 -13.15 -15.19 -1.70
N HIS A 153 -12.44 -14.72 -0.66
CA HIS A 153 -12.26 -13.29 -0.43
C HIS A 153 -11.13 -12.71 -1.28
N VAL A 154 -11.28 -11.46 -1.76
CA VAL A 154 -10.24 -10.78 -2.56
C VAL A 154 -8.90 -10.68 -1.82
N ASP A 155 -8.95 -10.49 -0.49
CA ASP A 155 -7.76 -10.46 0.38
C ASP A 155 -7.20 -11.87 0.67
N ALA A 156 -7.91 -12.94 0.29
CA ALA A 156 -7.38 -14.31 0.31
C ALA A 156 -6.51 -14.61 -0.93
N GLN A 157 -6.43 -13.69 -1.90
CA GLN A 157 -5.41 -13.77 -2.94
C GLN A 157 -4.09 -13.30 -2.34
N ALA A 158 -3.02 -14.08 -2.55
CA ALA A 158 -1.70 -13.69 -2.04
C ALA A 158 -1.36 -12.28 -2.57
N PRO A 159 -0.96 -11.33 -1.69
CA PRO A 159 -0.52 -10.03 -2.16
C PRO A 159 0.65 -10.23 -3.12
N PRO A 160 0.75 -9.41 -4.18
CA PRO A 160 1.88 -9.51 -5.09
C PRO A 160 3.17 -9.33 -4.32
N SER A 161 4.14 -10.19 -4.62
CA SER A 161 5.45 -10.11 -3.98
C SER A 161 6.05 -8.70 -4.12
N PRO A 162 6.90 -8.24 -3.18
CA PRO A 162 7.59 -6.96 -3.32
C PRO A 162 8.28 -6.79 -4.69
N ARG A 163 8.76 -7.91 -5.25
CA ARG A 163 9.30 -7.99 -6.60
C ARG A 163 8.25 -7.68 -7.67
N GLU A 164 7.07 -8.28 -7.61
CA GLU A 164 5.97 -7.99 -8.54
C GLU A 164 5.49 -6.54 -8.42
N GLN A 165 5.45 -5.97 -7.22
CA GLN A 165 5.10 -4.58 -7.02
C GLN A 165 6.13 -3.64 -7.66
N LEU A 166 7.43 -3.92 -7.47
CA LEU A 166 8.52 -3.21 -8.13
C LEU A 166 8.43 -3.33 -9.66
N GLU A 167 8.18 -4.53 -10.18
CA GLU A 167 8.01 -4.77 -11.62
C GLU A 167 6.85 -3.94 -12.21
N ARG A 168 5.71 -3.88 -11.51
CA ARG A 168 4.57 -3.03 -11.92
C ARG A 168 4.92 -1.54 -11.91
N ALA A 169 5.57 -1.07 -10.85
CA ALA A 169 5.96 0.34 -10.72
C ALA A 169 6.96 0.76 -11.81
N VAL A 170 7.96 -0.09 -12.09
CA VAL A 170 8.94 0.11 -13.17
C VAL A 170 8.26 0.09 -14.54
N ALA A 171 7.34 -0.85 -14.79
CA ALA A 171 6.59 -0.91 -16.05
C ALA A 171 5.73 0.35 -16.25
N GLN A 172 5.06 0.84 -15.21
CA GLN A 172 4.27 2.07 -15.26
C GLN A 172 5.14 3.29 -15.52
N ALA A 173 6.27 3.43 -14.82
CA ALA A 173 7.19 4.54 -15.00
C ALA A 173 7.80 4.57 -16.41
N LEU A 174 8.06 3.40 -17.01
CA LEU A 174 8.48 3.30 -18.42
C LEU A 174 7.38 3.70 -19.40
N ARG A 175 6.14 3.22 -19.23
CA ARG A 175 5.01 3.63 -20.09
C ARG A 175 4.74 5.13 -20.04
N GLN A 176 5.06 5.77 -18.92
CA GLN A 176 4.97 7.22 -18.73
C GLN A 176 6.24 7.97 -19.19
N GLU A 177 7.25 7.26 -19.68
CA GLU A 177 8.59 7.75 -20.03
C GLU A 177 9.27 8.53 -18.89
N ARG A 178 9.03 8.16 -17.62
CA ARG A 178 9.70 8.78 -16.46
C ARG A 178 11.11 8.20 -16.21
N ILE A 179 11.32 6.99 -16.69
CA ILE A 179 12.59 6.26 -16.69
C ILE A 179 12.82 5.63 -18.06
N ASP A 180 14.05 5.22 -18.33
CA ASP A 180 14.43 4.57 -19.59
C ASP A 180 14.68 3.07 -19.41
N PRO A 181 14.80 2.31 -20.52
CA PRO A 181 15.02 0.88 -20.46
C PRO A 181 16.30 0.45 -19.73
N VAL A 182 17.31 1.31 -19.64
CA VAL A 182 18.57 1.03 -18.92
C VAL A 182 18.32 1.14 -17.42
N ARG A 183 17.72 2.26 -16.97
CA ARG A 183 17.36 2.49 -15.58
C ARG A 183 16.36 1.46 -15.06
N ALA A 184 15.42 1.03 -15.90
CA ALA A 184 14.50 -0.04 -15.57
C ALA A 184 15.22 -1.37 -15.28
N ARG A 185 16.23 -1.75 -16.09
CA ARG A 185 17.03 -2.96 -15.83
C ARG A 185 17.82 -2.88 -14.54
N VAL A 186 18.42 -1.72 -14.25
CA VAL A 186 19.13 -1.49 -12.99
C VAL A 186 18.20 -1.64 -11.79
N LEU A 187 17.00 -1.05 -11.85
CA LEU A 187 16.01 -1.14 -10.77
C LEU A 187 15.50 -2.57 -10.57
N LEU A 188 15.41 -3.36 -11.64
CA LEU A 188 14.96 -4.76 -11.59
C LEU A 188 16.10 -5.76 -11.34
N GLY A 189 17.35 -5.29 -11.21
CA GLY A 189 18.52 -6.16 -11.07
C GLY A 189 18.80 -7.05 -12.28
N LEU A 190 18.36 -6.65 -13.47
CA LEU A 190 18.53 -7.38 -14.72
C LEU A 190 19.86 -7.03 -15.40
N ARG A 191 20.47 -7.99 -16.09
CA ARG A 191 21.62 -7.71 -16.97
C ARG A 191 21.19 -6.88 -18.18
N MET A 192 22.11 -6.12 -18.77
CA MET A 192 21.80 -5.33 -19.97
C MET A 192 21.35 -6.17 -21.17
N SER A 193 21.78 -7.42 -21.24
CA SER A 193 21.38 -8.40 -22.25
C SER A 193 20.02 -9.06 -21.97
N GLU A 194 19.50 -8.94 -20.74
CA GLU A 194 18.24 -9.58 -20.38
C GLU A 194 17.04 -8.78 -20.91
N PRO A 195 16.01 -9.47 -21.44
CA PRO A 195 14.80 -8.82 -21.87
C PRO A 195 14.06 -8.23 -20.67
N LEU A 196 13.45 -7.06 -20.87
CA LEU A 196 12.50 -6.54 -19.90
C LEU A 196 11.25 -7.46 -19.87
N PRO A 197 10.52 -7.55 -18.74
CA PRO A 197 9.32 -8.38 -18.62
C PRO A 197 8.26 -8.08 -19.69
N ARG A 198 7.20 -8.89 -19.82
CA ARG A 198 6.16 -8.70 -20.85
C ARG A 198 5.44 -7.34 -20.70
N GLY A 199 5.17 -6.65 -21.82
CA GLY A 199 4.48 -5.35 -21.85
C GLY A 199 5.41 -4.12 -21.97
N PHE A 200 6.68 -4.35 -22.29
CA PHE A 200 7.71 -3.33 -22.43
C PHE A 200 8.08 -3.21 -23.94
N PRO A 201 8.25 -2.01 -24.49
CA PRO A 201 8.58 -1.85 -25.90
C PRO A 201 9.90 -2.56 -26.23
N LEU A 202 9.89 -3.40 -27.26
CA LEU A 202 11.08 -4.04 -27.80
C LEU A 202 12.02 -2.95 -28.34
N ARG A 203 13.30 -3.08 -27.98
CA ARG A 203 14.50 -2.37 -28.46
C ARG A 203 14.17 -1.20 -29.41
N GLU A 204 14.12 0.01 -28.85
CA GLU A 204 13.96 1.23 -29.65
C GLU A 204 15.06 1.29 -30.73
N PRO A 205 14.73 1.74 -31.95
CA PRO A 205 15.73 1.94 -33.00
C PRO A 205 16.82 2.89 -32.51
N VAL A 206 18.04 2.76 -33.06
CA VAL A 206 19.14 3.69 -32.77
C VAL A 206 18.69 5.10 -33.14
N LEU A 207 18.37 5.91 -32.13
CA LEU A 207 17.96 7.29 -32.31
C LEU A 207 19.20 8.14 -32.59
N GLY A 208 19.11 9.06 -33.56
CA GLY A 208 20.15 10.06 -33.75
C GLY A 208 20.33 10.94 -32.52
N THR A 209 21.53 11.48 -32.30
CA THR A 209 21.91 12.27 -31.11
C THR A 209 20.92 13.40 -30.79
N VAL A 210 20.44 14.11 -31.82
CA VAL A 210 19.42 15.18 -31.65
C VAL A 210 18.13 14.64 -31.03
N GLN A 211 17.68 13.46 -31.46
CA GLN A 211 16.47 12.84 -30.92
C GLN A 211 16.68 12.30 -29.51
N GLN A 212 17.87 11.77 -29.20
CA GLN A 212 18.23 11.39 -27.83
C GLN A 212 18.21 12.59 -26.89
N VAL A 213 18.75 13.73 -27.32
CA VAL A 213 18.73 14.98 -26.54
C VAL A 213 17.31 15.47 -26.31
N ARG A 214 16.45 15.48 -27.35
CA ARG A 214 15.02 15.82 -27.20
C ARG A 214 14.32 14.90 -26.20
N ASN A 215 14.55 13.60 -26.30
CA ASN A 215 13.95 12.62 -25.38
C ASN A 215 14.46 12.83 -23.96
N THR A 216 15.74 13.11 -23.76
CA THR A 216 16.28 13.45 -22.43
C THR A 216 15.65 14.71 -21.86
N ALA A 217 15.52 15.78 -22.64
CA ALA A 217 14.84 17.00 -22.21
C ALA A 217 13.36 16.76 -21.86
N LEU A 218 12.64 16.00 -22.68
CA LEU A 218 11.25 15.63 -22.43
C LEU A 218 11.08 14.86 -21.12
N ARG A 219 11.99 13.91 -20.84
CA ARG A 219 11.98 13.12 -19.59
C ARG A 219 12.21 14.00 -18.35
N GLU A 220 13.11 14.97 -18.42
CA GLU A 220 13.34 15.91 -17.32
C GLU A 220 12.11 16.79 -17.06
N LEU A 221 11.48 17.32 -18.12
CA LEU A 221 10.25 18.12 -17.99
C LEU A 221 9.12 17.31 -17.35
N ARG A 222 8.93 16.06 -17.77
CA ARG A 222 7.92 15.16 -17.17
C ARG A 222 8.23 14.82 -15.71
N ARG A 223 9.50 14.69 -15.32
CA ARG A 223 9.89 14.49 -13.90
C ARG A 223 9.53 15.69 -13.03
N GLU A 224 9.57 16.89 -13.59
CA GLU A 224 9.16 18.14 -12.93
C GLU A 224 7.65 18.39 -12.98
N GLY A 225 6.88 17.48 -13.58
CA GLY A 225 5.43 17.61 -13.72
C GLY A 225 4.98 18.58 -14.81
N ARG A 226 5.90 19.04 -15.68
CA ARG A 226 5.59 19.94 -16.81
C ARG A 226 5.19 19.13 -18.04
N THR A 227 3.89 18.92 -18.21
CA THR A 227 3.30 18.18 -19.36
C THR A 227 2.78 19.11 -20.46
N ASP A 228 2.76 20.41 -20.18
CA ASP A 228 2.30 21.51 -21.02
C ASP A 228 3.39 22.10 -21.92
N VAL A 229 4.62 21.57 -21.86
CA VAL A 229 5.79 22.07 -22.57
C VAL A 229 6.55 20.94 -23.26
N LEU A 230 6.96 21.19 -24.50
CA LEU A 230 7.65 20.22 -25.35
C LEU A 230 9.01 20.77 -25.81
N PRO A 231 10.03 19.90 -25.95
CA PRO A 231 11.29 20.28 -26.58
C PRO A 231 11.11 20.43 -28.09
N ASP A 232 11.60 21.55 -28.64
CA ASP A 232 11.56 21.89 -30.05
C ASP A 232 12.96 21.81 -30.69
N ARG A 233 13.72 22.90 -30.71
CA ARG A 233 15.07 22.94 -31.33
C ARG A 233 16.16 22.49 -30.38
N VAL A 234 17.18 21.81 -30.92
CA VAL A 234 18.39 21.40 -30.18
C VAL A 234 19.61 22.02 -30.85
N GLU A 235 20.44 22.69 -30.06
CA GLU A 235 21.69 23.32 -30.51
C GLU A 235 22.87 22.80 -29.68
N LEU A 236 24.00 22.52 -30.33
CA LEU A 236 25.23 22.13 -29.66
C LEU A 236 25.99 23.39 -29.24
N LEU A 237 26.26 23.52 -27.95
CA LEU A 237 27.02 24.62 -27.39
C LEU A 237 28.53 24.39 -27.53
N ALA A 238 29.32 25.46 -27.48
CA ALA A 238 30.78 25.40 -27.61
C ALA A 238 31.48 24.56 -26.53
N ASN A 239 30.85 24.39 -25.35
CA ASN A 239 31.34 23.54 -24.27
C ASN A 239 31.02 22.04 -24.48
N GLY A 240 30.30 21.71 -25.55
CA GLY A 240 29.87 20.37 -25.92
C GLY A 240 28.52 19.94 -25.34
N ASP A 241 27.85 20.77 -24.54
CA ASP A 241 26.49 20.49 -24.04
C ASP A 241 25.42 20.87 -25.07
N TYR A 242 24.18 20.44 -24.83
CA TYR A 242 23.08 20.73 -25.74
C TYR A 242 22.09 21.72 -25.12
N GLN A 243 21.75 22.78 -25.85
CA GLN A 243 20.65 23.68 -25.51
C GLN A 243 19.38 23.24 -26.25
N VAL A 244 18.30 23.02 -25.51
CA VAL A 244 17.00 22.60 -26.04
C VAL A 244 16.00 23.74 -25.83
N SER A 245 15.47 24.29 -26.93
CA SER A 245 14.39 25.27 -26.90
C SER A 245 13.08 24.59 -26.52
N LEU A 246 12.29 25.25 -25.68
CA LEU A 246 11.04 24.74 -25.15
C LEU A 246 9.86 25.54 -25.69
N VAL A 247 8.79 24.85 -26.10
CA VAL A 247 7.57 25.47 -26.61
C VAL A 247 6.35 24.99 -25.84
N SER A 248 5.31 25.82 -25.76
CA SER A 248 4.04 25.43 -25.15
C SER A 248 3.32 24.39 -26.04
N ALA A 249 2.73 23.38 -25.41
CA ALA A 249 2.01 22.30 -26.07
C ALA A 249 0.57 22.66 -26.48
N ASP A 250 0.27 23.95 -26.62
CA ASP A 250 -1.10 24.46 -26.69
C ASP A 250 -1.93 23.78 -27.82
N ARG A 251 -3.10 23.24 -27.43
CA ARG A 251 -3.97 22.44 -28.31
C ARG A 251 -4.87 23.35 -29.12
N GLY A 252 -4.28 24.20 -29.96
CA GLY A 252 -5.03 25.12 -30.79
C GLY A 252 -4.13 25.84 -31.78
N ALA A 253 -4.13 25.35 -33.03
CA ALA A 253 -3.71 26.02 -34.26
C ALA A 253 -2.69 27.19 -34.14
N GLY A 254 -1.42 26.89 -34.45
CA GLY A 254 -0.65 27.75 -35.35
C GLY A 254 0.64 28.38 -34.82
N ASP A 255 0.80 28.62 -33.52
CA ASP A 255 2.01 29.28 -33.01
C ASP A 255 2.53 28.66 -31.71
N ALA A 256 3.53 27.79 -31.84
CA ALA A 256 4.27 27.25 -30.72
C ALA A 256 5.12 28.37 -30.09
N SER A 257 4.57 29.03 -29.07
CA SER A 257 5.27 30.14 -28.40
C SER A 257 6.48 29.61 -27.61
N PRO A 258 7.67 30.21 -27.76
CA PRO A 258 8.85 29.82 -27.00
C PRO A 258 8.67 30.16 -25.52
N VAL A 259 8.83 29.16 -24.65
CA VAL A 259 8.62 29.25 -23.20
C VAL A 259 9.95 29.29 -22.45
N GLY A 260 11.05 28.92 -23.10
CA GLY A 260 12.40 29.00 -22.52
C GLY A 260 13.39 28.06 -23.19
N HIS A 261 14.50 27.82 -22.51
CA HIS A 261 15.55 26.88 -22.94
C HIS A 261 15.99 26.00 -21.77
N ARG A 262 16.52 24.82 -22.09
CA ARG A 262 17.06 23.87 -21.13
C ARG A 262 18.39 23.33 -21.59
N ILE A 263 19.37 23.25 -20.68
CA ILE A 263 20.69 22.70 -20.99
C ILE A 263 20.72 21.23 -20.60
N ILE A 264 21.07 20.37 -21.54
CA ILE A 264 21.27 18.94 -21.35
C ILE A 264 22.77 18.66 -21.45
N PRO A 265 23.44 18.31 -20.33
CA PRO A 265 24.85 17.96 -20.33
C PRO A 265 25.15 16.81 -21.28
N LYS A 266 26.26 16.86 -22.03
CA LYS A 266 26.61 15.78 -22.98
C LYS A 266 26.70 14.40 -22.34
N GLN A 267 27.09 14.34 -21.06
CA GLN A 267 27.20 13.12 -20.28
C GLN A 267 25.83 12.47 -19.96
N HIS A 268 24.71 13.17 -20.18
CA HIS A 268 23.35 12.64 -20.03
C HIS A 268 22.82 12.01 -21.31
N ILE A 269 23.59 12.06 -22.41
CA ILE A 269 23.26 11.42 -23.68
C ILE A 269 24.03 10.09 -23.74
N ALA A 270 23.29 8.98 -23.71
CA ALA A 270 23.88 7.65 -23.84
C ALA A 270 24.31 7.44 -25.30
N CYS A 271 25.62 7.26 -25.53
CA CYS A 271 26.14 6.69 -26.78
C CYS A 271 25.62 5.27 -27.00
#